data_AF-A0A949XWK4-F1
#
_entry.id   AF-A0A949XWK4-F1
#
_cell.length_a   1.000
_cell.length_b   1.000
_cell.length_c   1.000
_cell.angle_alpha   90.00
_cell.angle_beta   90.00
_cell.angle_gamma   90.00
#
_symmetry.space_group_name_H-M   'P 1'
#
loop_
_entity.id
_entity.type
_entity.pdbx_description
1 polymer ?
#
loop_
_entity_poly.entity_id
_entity_poly.type
_entity_poly.pdbx_seq_one_letter_code
_entity_poly.pdbx_strand_id
1 'polypeptide(L)'
;MATQASVRGDEGIRTNGPPEGVIGGIAEFGNDILTLAELQARLAAIDFRESLEHAVSPLVLTLGGLTLALASLPVVLIGVAQLIAWAFSIRLGWALLLVGLVTLAGASAVAWIAGLRFSRSFASFQRSREELVRNITWIRTVLVHSGRPVPRRGR
;
A
#
# COMPACT_ATOMS: atom_id res chain seq x y z
N MET A 1 84.06 0.52 -21.77
CA MET A 1 83.05 -0.56 -21.75
C MET A 1 81.74 0.09 -21.33
N ALA A 2 80.96 0.69 -22.24
CA ALA A 2 79.87 0.05 -23.02
C ALA A 2 78.95 -0.76 -22.08
N THR A 3 77.68 -0.40 -21.86
CA THR A 3 76.64 -0.34 -22.90
C THR A 3 75.43 0.48 -22.40
N GLN A 4 75.05 1.54 -23.13
CA GLN A 4 73.68 2.05 -23.13
C GLN A 4 72.81 1.02 -23.86
N ALA A 5 71.80 0.49 -23.18
CA ALA A 5 70.71 -0.23 -23.84
C ALA A 5 69.64 0.80 -24.23
N SER A 6 69.54 1.09 -25.53
CA SER A 6 68.41 1.77 -26.11
C SER A 6 67.23 0.80 -26.19
N VAL A 7 66.16 1.07 -25.44
CA VAL A 7 64.87 0.43 -25.66
C VAL A 7 63.92 1.48 -26.19
N ARG A 8 63.99 1.57 -27.52
CA ARG A 8 62.95 1.84 -28.51
C ARG A 8 61.54 2.05 -27.92
N GLY A 9 60.96 3.20 -28.26
CA GLY A 9 59.58 3.52 -27.96
C GLY A 9 58.62 2.43 -28.42
N ASP A 10 57.79 2.00 -27.49
CA ASP A 10 56.52 1.40 -27.81
C ASP A 10 55.48 2.48 -27.52
N GLU A 11 55.14 3.23 -28.58
CA GLU A 11 53.88 3.96 -28.67
C GLU A 11 52.76 2.91 -28.63
N GLY A 12 52.54 2.35 -27.45
CA GLY A 12 51.33 1.62 -27.11
C GLY A 12 50.22 2.64 -27.15
N ILE A 13 49.61 2.76 -28.33
CA ILE A 13 48.39 3.48 -28.62
C ILE A 13 47.49 3.35 -27.40
N ARG A 14 47.41 4.40 -26.58
CA ARG A 14 46.25 4.59 -25.72
C ARG A 14 45.13 4.82 -26.71
N THR A 15 44.52 3.72 -27.14
CA THR A 15 43.25 3.75 -27.82
C THR A 15 42.34 4.40 -26.81
N ASN A 16 42.16 5.71 -26.97
CA ASN A 16 40.95 6.39 -26.59
C ASN A 16 39.86 5.70 -27.41
N GLY A 17 39.49 4.50 -26.97
CA GLY A 17 38.40 3.72 -27.53
C GLY A 17 37.14 4.57 -27.41
N PRO A 18 36.26 4.57 -28.42
CA PRO A 18 35.06 5.36 -28.40
C PRO A 18 34.22 5.05 -27.14
N PRO A 19 33.27 5.93 -26.75
CA PRO A 19 32.37 5.75 -25.60
C PRO A 19 31.45 4.50 -25.66
N GLU A 20 31.69 3.55 -26.55
CA GLU A 20 30.93 2.31 -26.77
C GLU A 20 30.88 1.39 -25.55
N GLY A 21 31.95 1.31 -24.75
CA GLY A 21 31.97 0.49 -23.53
C GLY A 21 31.03 0.98 -22.42
N VAL A 22 30.79 2.29 -22.33
CA VAL A 22 29.88 2.88 -21.34
C VAL A 22 28.42 2.73 -21.79
N ILE A 23 28.16 2.79 -23.10
CA ILE A 23 26.82 2.60 -23.67
C ILE A 23 26.38 1.13 -23.53
N GLY A 24 27.30 0.17 -23.70
CA GLY A 24 27.03 -1.26 -23.47
C GLY A 24 26.71 -1.58 -22.01
N GLY A 25 27.48 -1.04 -21.06
CA GLY A 25 27.24 -1.26 -19.62
C GLY A 25 25.91 -0.71 -19.11
N ILE A 26 25.38 0.36 -19.71
CA ILE A 26 24.06 0.92 -19.36
C ILE A 26 22.92 0.00 -19.85
N ALA A 27 23.06 -0.64 -21.02
CA ALA A 27 22.07 -1.57 -21.55
C ALA A 27 22.02 -2.87 -20.73
N GLU A 28 23.19 -3.41 -20.35
CA GLU A 28 23.31 -4.59 -19.50
C GLU A 28 22.73 -4.34 -18.10
N PHE A 29 23.05 -3.19 -17.49
CA PHE A 29 22.51 -2.80 -16.19
C PHE A 29 20.98 -2.59 -16.21
N GLY A 30 20.43 -2.06 -17.30
CA GLY A 30 18.98 -1.94 -17.48
C GLY A 30 18.27 -3.29 -17.57
N ASN A 31 18.90 -4.26 -18.23
CA ASN A 31 18.41 -5.64 -18.31
C ASN A 31 18.42 -6.31 -16.93
N ASP A 32 19.48 -6.11 -16.14
CA ASP A 32 19.58 -6.65 -14.78
C ASP A 32 18.52 -6.05 -13.85
N ILE A 33 18.28 -4.73 -13.91
CA ILE A 33 17.21 -4.07 -13.14
C ILE A 33 15.83 -4.61 -13.52
N LEU A 34 15.56 -4.80 -14.81
CA LEU A 34 14.29 -5.34 -15.27
C LEU A 34 14.08 -6.78 -14.77
N THR A 35 15.14 -7.59 -14.84
CA THR A 35 15.14 -8.98 -14.35
C THR A 35 14.90 -9.01 -12.84
N LEU A 36 15.51 -8.11 -12.07
CA LEU A 36 15.32 -8.01 -10.63
C LEU A 36 13.90 -7.54 -10.28
N ALA A 37 13.35 -6.58 -11.02
CA ALA A 37 11.98 -6.09 -10.86
C ALA A 37 10.95 -7.19 -11.17
N GLU A 38 11.19 -8.01 -12.21
CA GLU A 38 10.35 -9.15 -12.53
C GLU A 38 10.37 -10.19 -11.40
N LEU A 39 11.55 -10.49 -10.85
CA LEU A 39 11.66 -11.38 -9.70
C LEU A 39 10.92 -10.84 -8.48
N GLN A 40 11.09 -9.55 -8.16
CA GLN A 40 10.38 -8.94 -7.03
C GLN A 40 8.86 -8.90 -7.24
N ALA A 41 8.40 -8.69 -8.47
CA ALA A 41 6.96 -8.76 -8.78
C ALA A 41 6.41 -10.18 -8.59
N ARG A 42 7.17 -11.21 -9.00
CA ARG A 42 6.80 -12.62 -8.80
C ARG A 42 6.77 -12.98 -7.32
N LEU A 43 7.74 -12.52 -6.54
CA LEU A 43 7.78 -12.74 -5.10
C LEU A 43 6.60 -12.05 -4.41
N ALA A 44 6.34 -10.78 -4.74
CA ALA A 44 5.20 -10.04 -4.22
C ALA A 44 3.85 -10.69 -4.55
N ALA A 45 3.71 -11.28 -5.74
CA ALA A 45 2.50 -12.01 -6.12
C ALA A 45 2.30 -13.29 -5.30
N ILE A 46 3.39 -14.01 -5.01
CA ILE A 46 3.37 -15.21 -4.15
C ILE A 46 3.02 -14.81 -2.71
N ASP A 47 3.68 -13.80 -2.16
CA ASP A 47 3.44 -13.29 -0.81
C ASP A 47 1.99 -12.79 -0.65
N PHE A 48 1.45 -12.12 -1.67
CA PHE A 48 0.06 -11.67 -1.69
C PHE A 48 -0.92 -12.85 -1.68
N ARG A 49 -0.63 -13.90 -2.46
CA ARG A 49 -1.47 -15.09 -2.51
C ARG A 49 -1.45 -15.85 -1.17
N GLU A 50 -0.28 -16.04 -0.59
CA GLU A 50 -0.12 -16.65 0.73
C GLU A 50 -0.85 -15.82 1.81
N SER A 51 -0.71 -14.49 1.76
CA SER A 51 -1.43 -13.57 2.64
C SER A 51 -2.95 -13.69 2.49
N LEU A 52 -3.45 -13.82 1.27
CA LEU A 52 -4.88 -14.02 1.01
C LEU A 52 -5.38 -15.36 1.54
N GLU A 53 -4.66 -16.45 1.30
CA GLU A 53 -5.02 -17.79 1.78
C GLU A 53 -5.12 -17.82 3.31
N HIS A 54 -4.22 -17.11 4.01
CA HIS A 54 -4.29 -16.93 5.46
C HIS A 54 -5.33 -15.91 5.93
N ALA A 55 -5.75 -14.96 5.09
CA ALA A 55 -6.76 -13.96 5.43
C ALA A 55 -8.20 -14.47 5.32
N VAL A 56 -8.47 -15.51 4.52
CA VAL A 56 -9.85 -16.04 4.35
C VAL A 56 -10.43 -16.53 5.68
N SER A 57 -9.67 -17.33 6.44
CA SER A 57 -10.13 -17.88 7.72
C SER A 57 -10.53 -16.79 8.75
N PRO A 58 -9.66 -15.82 9.10
CA PRO A 58 -10.04 -14.76 10.02
C PRO A 58 -11.14 -13.87 9.45
N LEU A 59 -11.21 -13.67 8.12
CA LEU A 59 -12.30 -12.91 7.50
C LEU A 59 -13.65 -13.60 7.70
N VAL A 60 -13.75 -14.91 7.45
CA VAL A 60 -14.98 -15.68 7.64
C VAL A 60 -15.39 -15.68 9.11
N LEU A 61 -14.44 -15.89 10.04
CA LEU A 61 -14.72 -15.82 11.48
C LEU A 61 -15.21 -14.44 11.90
N THR A 62 -14.60 -13.38 11.38
CA THR A 62 -14.97 -11.99 11.69
C THR A 62 -16.37 -11.68 11.15
N LEU A 63 -16.66 -12.02 9.91
CA LEU A 63 -17.97 -11.80 9.29
C LEU A 63 -19.06 -12.64 9.96
N GLY A 64 -18.77 -13.91 10.26
CA GLY A 64 -19.68 -14.80 10.97
C GLY A 64 -19.98 -14.28 12.38
N GLY A 65 -18.95 -13.91 13.13
CA GLY A 65 -19.09 -13.32 14.46
C GLY A 65 -19.85 -12.01 14.46
N LEU A 66 -19.58 -11.12 13.49
CA LEU A 66 -20.31 -9.86 13.34
C LEU A 66 -21.79 -10.11 13.02
N THR A 67 -22.08 -11.05 12.13
CA THR A 67 -23.46 -11.42 11.77
C THR A 67 -24.21 -11.95 12.99
N LEU A 68 -23.59 -12.85 13.75
CA LEU A 68 -24.19 -13.41 14.95
C LEU A 68 -24.41 -12.33 16.03
N ALA A 69 -23.43 -11.45 16.24
CA ALA A 69 -23.55 -10.33 17.17
C ALA A 69 -24.72 -9.41 16.79
N LEU A 70 -24.82 -9.01 15.51
CA LEU A 70 -25.90 -8.17 15.01
C LEU A 70 -27.28 -8.86 15.12
N ALA A 71 -27.35 -10.17 14.83
CA ALA A 71 -28.58 -10.95 14.97
C ALA A 71 -29.01 -11.12 16.43
N SER A 72 -28.06 -11.17 17.37
CA SER A 72 -28.36 -11.31 18.81
C SER A 72 -28.87 -10.01 19.45
N LEU A 73 -28.52 -8.85 18.89
CA LEU A 73 -28.88 -7.54 19.47
C LEU A 73 -30.39 -7.36 19.69
N PRO A 74 -31.28 -7.59 18.69
CA PRO A 74 -32.72 -7.45 18.91
C PRO A 74 -33.24 -8.36 20.04
N VAL A 75 -32.73 -9.58 20.13
CA VAL A 75 -33.13 -10.56 21.15
C VAL A 75 -32.75 -10.06 22.55
N VAL A 76 -31.52 -9.57 22.70
CA VAL A 76 -31.04 -8.98 23.96
C VAL A 76 -31.84 -7.75 24.33
N LEU A 77 -32.11 -6.84 23.38
CA LEU A 77 -32.86 -5.61 23.65
C LEU A 77 -34.31 -5.89 24.08
N ILE A 78 -34.98 -6.85 23.44
CA ILE A 78 -36.31 -7.31 23.86
C ILE A 78 -36.25 -7.91 25.26
N GLY A 79 -35.24 -8.74 25.56
CA GLY A 79 -35.04 -9.31 26.89
C GLY A 79 -34.84 -8.24 27.97
N VAL A 80 -34.03 -7.21 27.69
CA VAL A 80 -33.83 -6.07 28.59
C VAL A 80 -35.14 -5.30 28.81
N ALA A 81 -35.90 -5.05 27.74
CA ALA A 81 -37.20 -4.38 27.87
C ALA A 81 -38.19 -5.21 28.71
N GLN A 82 -38.20 -6.53 28.56
CA GLN A 82 -39.02 -7.43 29.36
C GLN A 82 -38.64 -7.37 30.85
N LEU A 83 -37.34 -7.37 31.16
CA LEU A 83 -36.85 -7.24 32.53
C LEU A 83 -37.23 -5.90 33.18
N ILE A 84 -37.12 -4.81 32.43
CA ILE A 84 -37.55 -3.47 32.90
C ILE A 84 -39.06 -3.43 33.12
N ALA A 85 -39.85 -3.96 32.18
CA ALA A 85 -41.31 -4.02 32.30
C ALA A 85 -41.73 -4.76 33.58
N TRP A 86 -41.08 -5.89 33.86
CA TRP A 86 -41.31 -6.67 35.07
C TRP A 86 -40.86 -5.94 36.34
N ALA A 87 -39.63 -5.44 36.38
CA ALA A 87 -39.05 -4.81 37.57
C ALA A 87 -39.79 -3.53 38.00
N PHE A 88 -40.25 -2.73 37.04
CA PHE A 88 -40.95 -1.47 37.31
C PHE A 88 -42.47 -1.58 37.19
N SER A 89 -43.01 -2.77 36.91
CA SER A 89 -44.45 -3.01 36.68
C SER A 89 -45.06 -2.08 35.62
N ILE A 90 -44.27 -1.70 34.62
CA ILE A 90 -44.72 -0.86 33.50
C ILE A 90 -45.16 -1.72 32.31
N ARG A 91 -46.01 -1.17 31.45
CA ARG A 91 -46.43 -1.89 30.23
C ARG A 91 -45.21 -2.13 29.32
N LEU A 92 -45.12 -3.33 28.75
CA LEU A 92 -44.01 -3.75 27.88
C LEU A 92 -43.74 -2.76 26.73
N GLY A 93 -44.77 -2.18 26.14
CA GLY A 93 -44.62 -1.18 25.08
C GLY A 93 -43.80 0.05 25.51
N TRP A 94 -44.01 0.55 26.74
CA TRP A 94 -43.23 1.67 27.26
C TRP A 94 -41.78 1.28 27.56
N ALA A 95 -41.55 0.06 28.06
CA ALA A 95 -40.21 -0.44 28.29
C ALA A 95 -39.43 -0.61 26.97
N LEU A 96 -40.07 -1.15 25.92
CA LEU A 96 -39.48 -1.29 24.58
C LEU A 96 -39.12 0.07 23.97
N LEU A 97 -40.00 1.07 24.10
CA LEU A 97 -39.71 2.43 23.64
C LEU A 97 -38.52 3.05 24.37
N LEU A 98 -38.47 2.90 25.70
CA LEU A 98 -37.37 3.44 26.51
C LEU A 98 -36.04 2.79 26.12
N VAL A 99 -35.98 1.46 26.07
CA VAL A 99 -34.77 0.73 25.65
C VAL A 99 -34.39 1.13 24.23
N GLY A 100 -35.33 1.13 23.28
CA GLY A 100 -35.08 1.53 21.90
C GLY A 100 -34.49 2.93 21.79
N LEU A 101 -35.05 3.92 22.51
CA LEU A 101 -34.57 5.30 22.49
C LEU A 101 -33.15 5.43 23.05
N VAL A 102 -32.87 4.79 24.18
CA VAL A 102 -31.53 4.79 24.80
C VAL A 102 -30.50 4.13 23.88
N THR A 103 -30.86 2.99 23.30
CA THR A 103 -29.96 2.26 22.40
C THR A 103 -29.69 3.06 21.12
N LEU A 104 -30.72 3.68 20.54
CA LEU A 104 -30.59 4.54 19.35
C LEU A 104 -29.71 5.76 19.63
N ALA A 105 -29.89 6.42 20.78
CA ALA A 105 -29.05 7.55 21.18
C ALA A 105 -27.58 7.13 21.34
N GLY A 106 -27.33 5.99 22.00
CA GLY A 106 -25.99 5.42 22.14
C GLY A 106 -25.36 5.06 20.80
N ALA A 107 -26.08 4.36 19.92
CA ALA A 107 -25.61 4.00 18.59
C ALA A 107 -25.29 5.24 17.75
N SER A 108 -26.14 6.27 17.82
CA SER A 108 -25.92 7.54 17.12
C SER A 108 -24.67 8.27 17.61
N ALA A 109 -24.44 8.28 18.92
CA ALA A 109 -23.23 8.88 19.50
C ALA A 109 -21.95 8.14 19.05
N VAL A 110 -21.97 6.81 19.06
CA VAL A 110 -20.84 5.99 18.58
C VAL A 110 -20.59 6.23 17.09
N ALA A 111 -21.64 6.21 16.26
CA ALA A 111 -21.55 6.48 14.84
C ALA A 111 -20.98 7.88 14.55
N TRP A 112 -21.41 8.88 15.32
CA TRP A 112 -20.88 10.24 15.23
C TRP A 112 -19.38 10.30 15.55
N ILE A 113 -18.96 9.72 16.69
CA ILE A 113 -17.54 9.69 17.09
C ILE A 113 -16.70 8.92 16.08
N ALA A 114 -17.19 7.79 15.59
CA ALA A 114 -16.54 7.00 14.56
C ALA A 114 -16.37 7.81 13.27
N GLY A 115 -17.42 8.51 12.82
CA GLY A 115 -17.39 9.41 11.67
C GLY A 115 -16.33 10.50 11.81
N LEU A 116 -16.31 11.19 12.95
CA LEU A 116 -15.30 12.22 13.24
C LEU A 116 -13.87 11.66 13.18
N ARG A 117 -13.65 10.44 13.68
CA ARG A 117 -12.33 9.80 13.68
C ARG A 117 -11.93 9.34 12.28
N PHE A 118 -12.87 8.77 11.52
CA PHE A 118 -12.63 8.27 10.17
C PHE A 118 -12.32 9.42 9.19
N SER A 119 -13.01 10.56 9.32
CA SER A 119 -12.72 11.76 8.52
C SER A 119 -11.29 12.27 8.71
N ARG A 120 -10.71 12.13 9.91
CA ARG A 120 -9.31 12.48 10.17
C ARG A 120 -8.33 11.50 9.51
N SER A 121 -8.67 10.21 9.48
CA SER A 121 -7.85 9.18 8.80
C SER A 121 -7.85 9.31 7.28
N PHE A 122 -8.90 9.88 6.69
CA PHE A 122 -8.91 10.17 5.25
C PHE A 122 -7.90 11.26 4.86
N ALA A 123 -7.52 12.17 5.76
CA ALA A 123 -6.50 13.18 5.48
C ALA A 123 -5.13 12.55 5.19
N SER A 124 -4.74 11.49 5.91
CA SER A 124 -3.50 10.76 5.61
C SER A 124 -3.60 9.96 4.32
N PHE A 125 -4.78 9.41 4.00
CA PHE A 125 -5.01 8.69 2.75
C PHE A 125 -4.92 9.61 1.52
N GLN A 126 -5.44 10.84 1.60
CA GLN A 126 -5.30 11.83 0.53
C GLN A 126 -3.82 12.15 0.24
N ARG A 127 -3.02 12.33 1.29
CA ARG A 127 -1.58 12.52 1.14
C ARG A 127 -0.90 11.32 0.46
N SER A 128 -1.21 10.09 0.87
CA SER A 128 -0.66 8.89 0.20
C SER A 128 -1.09 8.78 -1.26
N ARG A 129 -2.33 9.18 -1.61
CA ARG A 129 -2.78 9.21 -3.01
C ARG A 129 -2.04 10.26 -3.83
N GLU A 130 -1.84 11.45 -3.28
CA GLU A 130 -1.08 12.53 -3.94
C GLU A 130 0.38 12.14 -4.16
N GLU A 131 0.99 11.43 -3.21
CA GLU A 131 2.36 10.89 -3.35
C GLU A 131 2.42 9.76 -4.40
N LEU A 132 1.43 8.85 -4.43
CA LEU A 132 1.35 7.78 -5.43
C LEU A 132 1.20 8.34 -6.86
N VAL A 133 0.30 9.31 -7.07
CA VAL A 133 0.09 9.96 -8.38
C VAL A 133 1.36 10.67 -8.85
N ARG A 134 2.05 11.34 -7.91
CA ARG A 134 3.33 12.02 -8.19
C ARG A 134 4.43 11.03 -8.57
N ASN A 135 4.54 9.91 -7.85
CA ASN A 135 5.52 8.86 -8.15
C ASN A 135 5.29 8.24 -9.54
N ILE A 136 4.03 7.93 -9.89
CA ILE A 136 3.68 7.41 -11.22
C ILE A 136 4.02 8.43 -12.32
N THR A 137 3.75 9.72 -12.07
CA THR A 137 4.05 10.80 -13.02
C THR A 137 5.55 10.95 -13.22
N TRP A 138 6.35 10.91 -12.13
CA TRP A 138 7.81 10.95 -12.21
C TRP A 138 8.37 9.75 -12.98
N ILE A 139 7.92 8.53 -12.68
CA ILE A 139 8.33 7.32 -13.42
C ILE A 139 8.05 7.49 -14.91
N ARG A 140 6.86 7.97 -15.28
CA ARG A 140 6.49 8.22 -16.68
C ARG A 140 7.38 9.27 -17.33
N THR A 141 7.68 10.37 -16.65
CA THR A 141 8.53 11.44 -17.18
C THR A 141 9.97 10.95 -17.38
N VAL A 142 10.52 10.20 -16.42
CA VAL A 142 11.87 9.63 -16.51
C VAL A 142 11.95 8.62 -17.65
N LEU A 143 10.96 7.73 -17.80
CA LEU A 143 10.91 6.77 -18.91
C LEU A 143 10.86 7.45 -20.29
N VAL A 144 10.12 8.56 -20.40
CA VAL A 144 9.96 9.28 -21.68
C VAL A 144 11.19 10.15 -22.01
N HIS A 145 11.91 10.67 -21.01
CA HIS A 145 13.02 11.61 -21.22
C HIS A 145 14.42 11.00 -21.17
N SER A 146 14.58 9.77 -20.66
CA SER A 146 15.87 9.06 -20.61
C SER A 146 16.39 8.64 -21.99
N GLY A 147 15.61 8.81 -23.06
CA GLY A 147 16.01 8.49 -24.43
C GLY A 147 16.62 9.63 -25.26
N ARG A 148 16.87 10.84 -24.71
CA ARG A 148 17.48 11.94 -25.48
C ARG A 148 18.99 12.04 -25.24
N PRO A 149 19.85 11.75 -26.24
CA PRO A 149 21.28 12.05 -26.17
C PRO A 149 21.49 13.56 -26.05
N VAL A 150 22.32 13.99 -25.09
CA VAL A 150 22.78 15.38 -24.98
C VAL A 150 23.69 15.65 -26.20
N PRO A 151 23.38 16.63 -27.09
CA PRO A 151 24.27 16.95 -28.18
C PRO A 151 25.56 17.54 -27.60
N ARG A 152 26.68 16.82 -27.78
CA ARG A 152 28.01 17.34 -27.49
C ARG A 152 28.23 18.58 -28.38
N ARG A 153 28.20 19.77 -27.78
CA ARG A 153 28.72 20.99 -28.42
C ARG A 153 30.23 20.82 -28.57
N GLY A 154 30.67 20.57 -29.80
CA GLY A 154 32.07 20.65 -30.17
C GLY A 154 32.58 22.08 -29.95
N ARG A 155 33.74 22.17 -29.29
CA ARG A 155 34.68 23.29 -29.39
C ARG A 155 36.01 22.71 -29.80
#